data_AF-A0A645GHJ0-F1
#
_entry.id   AF-A0A645GHJ0-F1
#
_cell.length_a   1.000
_cell.length_b   1.000
_cell.length_c   1.000
_cell.angle_alpha   90.00
_cell.angle_beta   90.00
_cell.angle_gamma   90.00
#
_symmetry.space_group_name_H-M   'P 1'
#
loop_
_entity.id
_entity.type
_entity.pdbx_description
1 polymer ?
#
loop_
_entity_poly.entity_id
_entity_poly.type
_entity_poly.pdbx_seq_one_letter_code
_entity_poly.pdbx_strand_id
1 'polypeptide(L)'
;MIKFKANKIRFNGNFPKNKKAEANLRKSGFFKYLYENDFEEQDEYYFENEICTHAKKKVDSLLSDEIIKKVSKFIWKEERRCTGLQRVFIELMQNTNNHASNTAKGEHHWWATTYYSKEDNKVCFAFIDYGVGILKSLESNKEGHKFFGVIPKIKQLFNPSTNAEILKLLLNGDVHKTATGQYYRGKGLPGVFDACKSNKISNLVIISNNAIADCTNNKYESLNNKLNGTFVYWELNANNVNIK
;
A
#
# COMPACT_ATOMS: atom_id res chain seq x y z
N MET A 1 -4.96 -1.42 -16.81
CA MET A 1 -4.25 -2.38 -17.67
C MET A 1 -5.02 -3.69 -17.80
N ILE A 2 -5.22 -4.43 -16.71
CA ILE A 2 -6.01 -5.68 -16.62
C ILE A 2 -7.33 -5.60 -17.41
N LYS A 3 -8.20 -4.65 -17.06
CA LYS A 3 -9.49 -4.45 -17.76
C LYS A 3 -9.35 -4.16 -19.25
N PHE A 4 -8.34 -3.39 -19.66
CA PHE A 4 -8.11 -3.10 -21.09
C PHE A 4 -7.71 -4.38 -21.84
N LYS A 5 -6.84 -5.21 -21.25
CA LYS A 5 -6.44 -6.51 -21.82
C LYS A 5 -7.61 -7.48 -21.92
N ALA A 6 -8.38 -7.64 -20.84
CA ALA A 6 -9.57 -8.50 -20.83
C ALA A 6 -10.59 -8.11 -21.92
N ASN A 7 -10.69 -6.81 -22.22
CA ASN A 7 -11.55 -6.28 -23.28
C ASN A 7 -10.86 -6.16 -24.66
N LYS A 8 -9.64 -6.69 -24.82
CA LYS A 8 -8.84 -6.65 -26.06
C LYS A 8 -8.63 -5.23 -26.62
N ILE A 9 -8.58 -4.23 -25.75
CA ILE A 9 -8.34 -2.84 -26.12
C ILE A 9 -6.83 -2.61 -26.24
N ARG A 10 -6.38 -2.20 -27.43
CA ARG A 10 -4.98 -1.85 -27.67
C ARG A 10 -4.60 -0.58 -26.89
N PHE A 11 -3.35 -0.53 -26.45
CA PHE A 11 -2.78 0.63 -25.77
C PHE A 11 -1.56 1.14 -26.56
N ASN A 12 -1.32 2.45 -26.50
CA ASN A 12 -0.14 3.14 -27.01
C ASN A 12 0.26 4.21 -25.97
N GLY A 13 1.55 4.53 -25.88
CA GLY A 13 2.07 5.58 -25.05
C GLY A 13 3.50 5.95 -25.45
N ASN A 14 4.01 7.03 -24.86
CA ASN A 14 5.40 7.45 -24.99
C ASN A 14 6.20 7.16 -23.71
N PHE A 15 7.51 7.18 -23.83
CA PHE A 15 8.41 7.07 -22.68
C PHE A 15 8.54 8.41 -21.95
N PRO A 16 8.85 8.41 -20.64
CA PRO A 16 9.19 9.62 -19.92
C PRO A 16 10.36 10.37 -20.60
N LYS A 17 10.27 11.70 -20.72
CA LYS A 17 11.37 12.52 -21.26
C LYS A 17 12.66 12.43 -20.41
N ASN A 18 12.52 12.13 -19.12
CA ASN A 18 13.64 11.95 -18.22
C ASN A 18 14.27 10.56 -18.42
N LYS A 19 15.55 10.52 -18.84
CA LYS A 19 16.26 9.27 -19.14
C LYS A 19 16.39 8.31 -17.95
N LYS A 20 16.55 8.81 -16.72
CA LYS A 20 16.61 7.96 -15.52
C LYS A 20 15.26 7.30 -15.25
N ALA A 21 14.18 8.07 -15.38
CA ALA A 21 12.82 7.54 -15.25
C ALA A 21 12.49 6.53 -16.35
N GLU A 22 12.87 6.79 -17.61
CA GLU A 22 12.72 5.83 -18.70
C GLU A 22 13.48 4.52 -18.42
N ALA A 23 14.76 4.62 -18.03
CA ALA A 23 15.57 3.45 -17.72
C ALA A 23 14.98 2.62 -16.57
N ASN A 24 14.48 3.26 -15.52
CA ASN A 24 13.80 2.59 -14.41
C ASN A 24 12.50 1.92 -14.86
N LEU A 25 11.69 2.59 -15.67
CA LEU A 25 10.44 2.01 -16.20
C LEU A 25 10.69 0.79 -17.09
N ARG A 26 11.79 0.79 -17.86
CA ARG A 26 12.18 -0.37 -18.67
C ARG A 26 12.64 -1.56 -17.83
N LYS A 27 13.42 -1.30 -16.78
CA LYS A 27 13.97 -2.32 -15.88
C LYS A 27 12.94 -2.92 -14.94
N SER A 28 11.86 -2.18 -14.64
CA SER A 28 10.84 -2.60 -13.69
C SER A 28 10.07 -3.87 -14.08
N GLY A 29 10.18 -4.31 -15.34
CA GLY A 29 9.38 -5.41 -15.88
C GLY A 29 7.95 -5.00 -16.25
N PHE A 30 7.59 -3.71 -16.12
CA PHE A 30 6.26 -3.19 -16.47
C PHE A 30 5.84 -3.60 -17.88
N PHE A 31 6.76 -3.52 -18.84
CA PHE A 31 6.47 -3.84 -20.24
C PHE A 31 6.27 -5.34 -20.50
N LYS A 32 6.89 -6.23 -19.70
CA LYS A 32 6.59 -7.67 -19.77
C LYS A 32 5.10 -7.88 -19.48
N TYR A 33 4.63 -7.36 -18.35
CA TYR A 33 3.22 -7.42 -17.96
C TYR A 33 2.30 -6.67 -18.91
N LEU A 34 2.75 -5.57 -19.51
CA LEU A 34 1.94 -4.78 -20.42
C LEU A 34 1.75 -5.47 -21.78
N TYR A 35 2.79 -6.11 -22.33
CA TYR A 35 2.76 -6.75 -23.66
C TYR A 35 2.55 -8.27 -23.64
N GLU A 36 2.39 -8.90 -22.47
CA GLU A 36 2.00 -10.32 -22.37
C GLU A 36 0.64 -10.56 -23.05
N ASN A 37 0.59 -11.46 -24.03
CA ASN A 37 -0.59 -11.64 -24.91
C ASN A 37 -1.66 -12.56 -24.32
N ASP A 38 -1.28 -13.49 -23.45
CA ASP A 38 -2.19 -14.40 -22.75
C ASP A 38 -2.44 -13.83 -21.35
N PHE A 39 -3.63 -13.28 -21.13
CA PHE A 39 -4.02 -12.65 -19.87
C PHE A 39 -5.47 -13.02 -19.54
N GLU A 40 -5.67 -13.71 -18.42
CA GLU A 40 -6.98 -13.92 -17.81
C GLU A 40 -7.07 -13.16 -16.48
N GLU A 41 -8.25 -12.60 -16.12
CA GLU A 41 -8.42 -11.83 -14.86
C GLU A 41 -8.11 -12.65 -13.58
N GLN A 42 -8.01 -13.97 -13.72
CA GLN A 42 -7.78 -14.95 -12.67
C GLN A 42 -6.32 -15.41 -12.53
N ASP A 43 -5.42 -14.89 -13.37
CA ASP A 43 -4.00 -15.25 -13.36
C ASP A 43 -3.29 -14.84 -12.07
N GLU A 44 -2.41 -15.72 -11.58
CA GLU A 44 -1.54 -15.49 -10.43
C GLU A 44 -0.16 -15.05 -10.92
N TYR A 45 0.40 -13.96 -10.35
CA TYR A 45 1.74 -13.50 -10.70
C TYR A 45 2.67 -13.49 -9.50
N TYR A 46 3.88 -13.98 -9.72
CA TYR A 46 4.95 -14.05 -8.74
C TYR A 46 5.89 -12.84 -8.81
N PHE A 47 6.63 -12.58 -7.74
CA PHE A 47 7.75 -11.65 -7.68
C PHE A 47 8.95 -12.17 -8.49
N GLU A 48 8.79 -12.34 -9.81
CA GLU A 48 9.91 -12.67 -10.70
C GLU A 48 10.71 -11.43 -11.10
N ASN A 49 10.02 -10.32 -11.33
CA ASN A 49 10.60 -9.03 -11.73
C ASN A 49 10.20 -7.96 -10.71
N GLU A 50 10.84 -6.81 -10.75
CA GLU A 50 10.65 -5.66 -9.84
C GLU A 50 9.19 -5.20 -9.63
N ILE A 51 8.21 -5.73 -10.38
CA ILE A 51 6.78 -5.50 -10.21
C ILE A 51 6.06 -6.82 -9.94
N CYS A 52 5.14 -6.80 -8.98
CA CYS A 52 4.22 -7.88 -8.63
C CYS A 52 2.76 -7.38 -8.66
N THR A 53 1.84 -8.28 -9.00
CA THR A 53 0.40 -8.00 -9.11
C THR A 53 -0.30 -9.26 -8.62
N HIS A 54 -1.26 -9.15 -7.71
CA HIS A 54 -1.99 -10.35 -7.26
C HIS A 54 -3.49 -10.08 -7.07
N ALA A 55 -4.28 -11.09 -7.42
CA ALA A 55 -5.73 -11.05 -7.48
C ALA A 55 -6.43 -11.97 -6.45
N LYS A 56 -5.76 -12.98 -5.85
CA LYS A 56 -6.49 -14.00 -5.08
C LYS A 56 -6.56 -13.74 -3.57
N LYS A 57 -7.72 -14.13 -3.04
CA LYS A 57 -8.38 -13.90 -1.74
C LYS A 57 -7.65 -14.43 -0.49
N LYS A 58 -6.32 -14.61 -0.51
CA LYS A 58 -5.56 -14.98 0.69
C LYS A 58 -4.33 -14.10 0.81
N VAL A 59 -4.17 -13.56 2.01
CA VAL A 59 -2.97 -12.87 2.46
C VAL A 59 -1.81 -13.84 2.30
N ASP A 60 -0.91 -13.55 1.38
CA ASP A 60 0.19 -14.46 1.10
C ASP A 60 1.41 -14.10 1.95
N SER A 61 1.51 -14.76 3.12
CA SER A 61 2.69 -14.66 3.97
C SER A 61 3.94 -15.21 3.28
N LEU A 62 3.79 -16.19 2.38
CA LEU A 62 4.91 -16.78 1.62
C LEU A 62 5.47 -15.76 0.64
N LEU A 63 4.59 -15.04 -0.08
CA LEU A 63 5.00 -13.93 -0.95
C LEU A 63 5.81 -12.88 -0.19
N SER A 64 5.34 -12.50 1.00
CA SER A 64 6.07 -11.55 1.84
C SER A 64 7.43 -12.07 2.29
N ASP A 65 7.54 -13.36 2.61
CA ASP A 65 8.80 -14.00 3.02
C ASP A 65 9.81 -14.05 1.87
N GLU A 66 9.37 -14.35 0.64
CA GLU A 66 10.24 -14.35 -0.55
C GLU A 66 10.81 -12.96 -0.85
N ILE A 67 9.97 -11.92 -0.79
CA ILE A 67 10.40 -10.53 -0.94
C ILE A 67 11.45 -10.21 0.13
N ILE A 68 11.16 -10.53 1.39
CA ILE A 68 12.06 -10.24 2.52
C ILE A 68 13.40 -10.93 2.36
N LYS A 69 13.43 -12.20 1.92
CA LYS A 69 14.68 -12.92 1.63
C LYS A 69 15.51 -12.23 0.54
N LYS A 70 14.89 -11.82 -0.57
CA LYS A 70 15.58 -11.12 -1.68
C LYS A 70 16.11 -9.76 -1.23
N VAL A 71 15.27 -8.98 -0.57
CA VAL A 71 15.60 -7.63 -0.09
C VAL A 71 16.68 -7.66 0.98
N SER A 72 16.61 -8.61 1.92
CA SER A 72 17.61 -8.72 2.97
C SER A 72 18.98 -9.11 2.43
N LYS A 73 19.06 -10.08 1.51
CA LYS A 73 20.32 -10.39 0.78
C LYS A 73 20.86 -9.18 0.04
N PHE A 74 20.01 -8.35 -0.55
CA PHE A 74 20.46 -7.14 -1.23
C PHE A 74 21.11 -6.13 -0.27
N ILE A 75 20.41 -5.78 0.81
CA ILE A 75 20.81 -4.71 1.75
C ILE A 75 21.96 -5.16 2.67
N TRP A 76 21.83 -6.35 3.27
CA TRP A 76 22.73 -6.84 4.33
C TRP A 76 23.64 -7.99 3.90
N LYS A 77 23.56 -8.44 2.63
CA LYS A 77 24.36 -9.56 2.09
C LYS A 77 24.10 -10.93 2.75
N GLU A 78 23.06 -11.01 3.57
CA GLU A 78 22.60 -12.23 4.23
C GLU A 78 21.06 -12.17 4.39
N GLU A 79 20.42 -13.33 4.53
CA GLU A 79 19.00 -13.37 4.85
C GLU A 79 18.76 -12.83 6.26
N ARG A 80 17.75 -11.99 6.40
CA ARG A 80 17.31 -11.44 7.69
C ARG A 80 15.80 -11.42 7.76
N ARG A 81 15.28 -11.46 8.99
CA ARG A 81 13.85 -11.28 9.23
C ARG A 81 13.53 -9.79 9.37
N CYS A 82 12.59 -9.32 8.56
CA CYS A 82 12.11 -7.93 8.56
C CYS A 82 10.62 -7.90 8.96
N THR A 83 10.33 -8.13 10.24
CA THR A 83 8.94 -8.28 10.74
C THR A 83 8.06 -7.05 10.51
N GLY A 84 8.65 -5.85 10.50
CA GLY A 84 7.91 -4.63 10.15
C GLY A 84 7.55 -4.57 8.67
N LEU A 85 8.47 -4.93 7.78
CA LEU A 85 8.21 -5.01 6.34
C LEU A 85 7.12 -6.06 6.04
N GLN A 86 7.23 -7.26 6.64
CA GLN A 86 6.23 -8.32 6.51
C GLN A 86 4.84 -7.83 6.90
N ARG A 87 4.75 -7.17 8.05
CA ARG A 87 3.50 -6.62 8.56
C ARG A 87 2.91 -5.59 7.61
N VAL A 88 3.72 -4.68 7.06
CA VAL A 88 3.24 -3.67 6.10
C VAL A 88 2.58 -4.35 4.90
N PHE A 89 3.24 -5.34 4.29
CA PHE A 89 2.65 -6.11 3.19
C PHE A 89 1.33 -6.78 3.58
N ILE A 90 1.30 -7.49 4.71
CA ILE A 90 0.11 -8.20 5.19
C ILE A 90 -1.07 -7.23 5.41
N GLU A 91 -0.83 -6.10 6.07
CA GLU A 91 -1.86 -5.11 6.37
C GLU A 91 -2.42 -4.46 5.10
N LEU A 92 -1.56 -4.14 4.12
CA LEU A 92 -2.00 -3.56 2.84
C LEU A 92 -2.79 -4.55 1.98
N MET A 93 -2.34 -5.81 1.90
CA MET A 93 -3.09 -6.87 1.22
C MET A 93 -4.45 -7.13 1.87
N GLN A 94 -4.50 -7.18 3.22
CA GLN A 94 -5.74 -7.33 3.97
C GLN A 94 -6.69 -6.15 3.76
N ASN A 95 -6.16 -4.92 3.78
CA ASN A 95 -6.95 -3.71 3.55
C ASN A 95 -7.60 -3.73 2.16
N THR A 96 -6.84 -4.10 1.13
CA THR A 96 -7.39 -4.21 -0.23
C THR A 96 -8.51 -5.25 -0.29
N ASN A 97 -8.24 -6.48 0.18
CA ASN A 97 -9.21 -7.57 0.13
C ASN A 97 -10.52 -7.24 0.88
N ASN A 98 -10.42 -6.56 2.02
CA ASN A 98 -11.56 -6.32 2.90
C ASN A 98 -12.30 -5.00 2.62
N HIS A 99 -11.62 -3.99 2.08
CA HIS A 99 -12.12 -2.59 2.09
C HIS A 99 -12.04 -1.88 0.74
N ALA A 100 -11.44 -2.48 -0.29
CA ALA A 100 -11.36 -1.83 -1.59
C ALA A 100 -12.74 -1.72 -2.28
N SER A 101 -13.69 -2.61 -1.97
CA SER A 101 -15.06 -2.59 -2.51
C SER A 101 -16.10 -2.36 -1.41
N ASN A 102 -17.18 -1.66 -1.76
CA ASN A 102 -18.38 -1.51 -0.94
C ASN A 102 -19.43 -2.59 -1.22
N THR A 103 -19.24 -3.43 -2.24
CA THR A 103 -20.21 -4.42 -2.74
C THR A 103 -19.81 -5.86 -2.41
N ALA A 104 -18.56 -6.27 -2.63
CA ALA A 104 -18.09 -7.59 -2.23
C ALA A 104 -16.58 -7.64 -1.94
N LYS A 105 -16.17 -8.51 -1.00
CA LYS A 105 -14.75 -8.70 -0.65
C LYS A 105 -13.96 -9.35 -1.80
N GLY A 106 -12.75 -8.85 -2.02
CA GLY A 106 -11.81 -9.42 -3.00
C GLY A 106 -12.13 -9.10 -4.46
N GLU A 107 -12.88 -8.04 -4.75
CA GLU A 107 -13.16 -7.59 -6.13
C GLU A 107 -12.05 -6.74 -6.75
N HIS A 108 -11.17 -6.14 -5.94
CA HIS A 108 -10.14 -5.24 -6.44
C HIS A 108 -8.75 -5.87 -6.39
N HIS A 109 -8.02 -5.67 -7.49
CA HIS A 109 -6.61 -6.00 -7.58
C HIS A 109 -5.76 -4.93 -6.91
N TRP A 110 -4.60 -5.35 -6.39
CA TRP A 110 -3.51 -4.47 -6.00
C TRP A 110 -2.25 -4.76 -6.81
N TRP A 111 -1.39 -3.76 -6.88
CA TRP A 111 -0.08 -3.81 -7.52
C TRP A 111 0.96 -3.44 -6.47
N ALA A 112 2.05 -4.20 -6.41
CA ALA A 112 3.20 -3.87 -5.59
C ALA A 112 4.44 -3.82 -6.47
N THR A 113 5.30 -2.81 -6.29
CA THR A 113 6.55 -2.68 -7.01
C THR A 113 7.70 -2.54 -6.03
N THR A 114 8.84 -3.11 -6.36
CA THR A 114 10.11 -3.08 -5.64
C THR A 114 11.18 -2.52 -6.55
N TYR A 115 11.85 -1.46 -6.12
CA TYR A 115 12.99 -0.88 -6.84
C TYR A 115 14.24 -0.96 -5.98
N TYR A 116 15.30 -1.53 -6.53
CA TYR A 116 16.57 -1.73 -5.83
C TYR A 116 17.55 -0.60 -6.19
N SER A 117 17.73 0.38 -5.29
CA SER A 117 18.76 1.41 -5.45
C SER A 117 20.09 0.88 -4.94
N LYS A 118 20.98 0.54 -5.87
CA LYS A 118 22.37 0.15 -5.54
C LYS A 118 23.18 1.31 -4.99
N GLU A 119 22.95 2.51 -5.51
CA GLU A 119 23.65 3.75 -5.13
C GLU A 119 23.40 4.08 -3.65
N ASP A 120 22.14 4.02 -3.21
CA ASP A 120 21.77 4.37 -1.83
C ASP A 120 21.72 3.15 -0.89
N ASN A 121 22.06 1.95 -1.39
CA ASN A 121 21.88 0.66 -0.71
C ASN A 121 20.50 0.53 -0.01
N LYS A 122 19.43 0.79 -0.77
CA LYS A 122 18.05 0.73 -0.28
C LYS A 122 17.11 0.05 -1.28
N VAL A 123 15.97 -0.39 -0.77
CA VAL A 123 14.85 -0.88 -1.59
C VAL A 123 13.65 0.02 -1.35
N CYS A 124 13.07 0.50 -2.45
CA CYS A 124 11.85 1.30 -2.44
C CYS A 124 10.67 0.41 -2.83
N PHE A 125 9.56 0.57 -2.13
CA PHE A 125 8.33 -0.16 -2.35
C PHE A 125 7.22 0.80 -2.70
N ALA A 126 6.38 0.43 -3.65
CA ALA A 126 5.12 1.12 -3.91
C ALA A 126 4.00 0.08 -3.97
N PHE A 127 2.88 0.36 -3.34
CA PHE A 127 1.69 -0.47 -3.32
C PHE A 127 0.51 0.38 -3.75
N ILE A 128 -0.32 -0.11 -4.67
CA ILE A 128 -1.52 0.60 -5.11
C ILE A 128 -2.70 -0.36 -5.27
N ASP A 129 -3.83 0.03 -4.72
CA ASP A 129 -5.14 -0.56 -5.02
C ASP A 129 -6.04 0.45 -5.73
N TYR A 130 -7.00 -0.05 -6.50
CA TYR A 130 -8.01 0.76 -7.20
C TYR A 130 -9.39 0.68 -6.54
N GLY A 131 -9.42 0.65 -5.21
CA GLY A 131 -10.65 0.59 -4.43
C GLY A 131 -11.35 1.95 -4.27
N VAL A 132 -12.25 2.03 -3.28
CA VAL A 132 -12.93 3.28 -2.91
C VAL A 132 -12.02 4.25 -2.14
N GLY A 133 -10.91 3.77 -1.59
CA GLY A 133 -9.98 4.52 -0.73
C GLY A 133 -10.37 4.48 0.76
N ILE A 134 -9.39 4.75 1.62
CA ILE A 134 -9.45 4.64 3.08
C ILE A 134 -10.64 5.40 3.65
N LEU A 135 -10.81 6.69 3.32
CA LEU A 135 -11.81 7.53 3.97
C LEU A 135 -13.23 7.11 3.59
N LYS A 136 -13.46 6.86 2.30
CA LYS A 136 -14.75 6.38 1.81
C LYS A 136 -15.11 4.98 2.32
N SER A 137 -14.12 4.11 2.55
CA SER A 137 -14.37 2.78 3.13
C SER A 137 -14.95 2.85 4.56
N LEU A 138 -14.74 3.99 5.25
CA LEU A 138 -15.21 4.25 6.61
C LEU A 138 -16.51 5.07 6.66
N GLU A 139 -17.02 5.55 5.52
CA GLU A 139 -18.28 6.30 5.43
C GLU A 139 -19.53 5.40 5.46
N SER A 140 -19.37 4.09 5.68
CA SER A 140 -20.50 3.16 5.72
C SER A 140 -21.44 3.43 6.90
N ASN A 141 -22.67 3.81 6.57
CA ASN A 141 -23.78 4.03 7.51
C ASN A 141 -24.66 2.78 7.68
N LYS A 142 -24.17 1.59 7.31
CA LYS A 142 -24.92 0.35 7.55
C LYS A 142 -24.70 -0.12 8.99
N GLU A 143 -25.77 -0.11 9.78
CA GLU A 143 -25.77 -0.66 11.15
C GLU A 143 -25.25 -2.10 11.14
N GLY A 144 -24.36 -2.43 12.09
CA GLY A 144 -23.69 -3.73 12.18
C GLY A 144 -22.35 -3.85 11.45
N HIS A 145 -21.92 -2.85 10.66
CA HIS A 145 -20.59 -2.84 10.08
C HIS A 145 -19.52 -2.41 11.11
N LYS A 146 -18.32 -3.03 11.08
CA LYS A 146 -17.22 -2.78 12.05
C LYS A 146 -16.80 -1.30 12.14
N PHE A 147 -17.00 -0.54 11.07
CA PHE A 147 -16.63 0.88 10.98
C PHE A 147 -17.83 1.83 11.01
N PHE A 148 -19.01 1.33 11.36
CA PHE A 148 -20.21 2.15 11.49
C PHE A 148 -19.98 3.30 12.49
N GLY A 149 -20.31 4.52 12.07
CA GLY A 149 -20.21 5.71 12.92
C GLY A 149 -18.79 6.21 13.20
N VAL A 150 -17.75 5.62 12.58
CA VAL A 150 -16.36 6.04 12.79
C VAL A 150 -16.12 7.50 12.37
N ILE A 151 -16.49 7.88 11.14
CA ILE A 151 -16.29 9.25 10.65
C ILE A 151 -17.08 10.28 11.47
N PRO A 152 -18.38 10.09 11.76
CA PRO A 152 -19.12 10.98 12.66
C PRO A 152 -18.46 11.17 14.02
N LYS A 153 -17.96 10.08 14.63
CA LYS A 153 -17.32 10.13 15.94
C LYS A 153 -16.01 10.90 15.93
N ILE A 154 -15.20 10.71 14.89
CA ILE A 154 -13.98 11.51 14.68
C ILE A 154 -14.34 12.98 14.57
N LYS A 155 -15.37 13.31 13.78
CA LYS A 155 -15.83 14.69 13.60
C LYS A 155 -16.28 15.32 14.91
N GLN A 156 -17.02 14.58 15.73
CA GLN A 156 -17.48 15.05 17.03
C GLN A 156 -16.33 15.30 18.02
N LEU A 157 -15.34 14.40 18.08
CA LEU A 157 -14.29 14.44 19.10
C LEU A 157 -13.12 15.35 18.75
N PHE A 158 -12.78 15.44 17.46
CA PHE A 158 -11.55 16.10 17.01
C PHE A 158 -11.81 17.28 16.07
N ASN A 159 -13.05 17.44 15.58
CA ASN A 159 -13.46 18.48 14.64
C ASN A 159 -12.45 18.72 13.49
N PRO A 160 -12.03 17.66 12.75
CA PRO A 160 -11.07 17.82 11.68
C PRO A 160 -11.69 18.59 10.52
N SER A 161 -10.91 19.51 9.96
CA SER A 161 -11.32 20.39 8.87
C SER A 161 -11.08 19.75 7.50
N THR A 162 -10.20 18.76 7.43
CA THR A 162 -9.76 18.14 6.18
C THR A 162 -9.69 16.62 6.24
N ASN A 163 -9.77 15.99 5.07
CA ASN A 163 -9.56 14.56 4.91
C ASN A 163 -8.13 14.11 5.29
N ALA A 164 -7.15 15.02 5.18
CA ALA A 164 -5.78 14.79 5.62
C ALA A 164 -5.66 14.69 7.15
N GLU A 165 -6.40 15.52 7.89
CA GLU A 165 -6.48 15.43 9.36
C GLU A 165 -7.17 14.13 9.80
N ILE A 166 -8.24 13.71 9.11
CA ILE A 166 -8.87 12.42 9.40
C ILE A 166 -7.88 11.27 9.16
N LEU A 167 -7.13 11.31 8.04
CA LEU A 167 -6.10 10.30 7.75
C LEU A 167 -5.03 10.25 8.85
N LYS A 168 -4.58 11.42 9.36
CA LYS A 168 -3.65 11.50 10.49
C LYS A 168 -4.18 10.82 11.75
N LEU A 169 -5.43 11.10 12.12
CA LEU A 169 -6.09 10.50 13.30
C LEU A 169 -6.23 8.98 13.17
N LEU A 170 -6.56 8.50 11.95
CA LEU A 170 -6.63 7.08 11.65
C LEU A 170 -5.27 6.40 11.79
N LEU A 171 -4.20 7.00 11.26
CA LEU A 171 -2.84 6.47 11.36
C LEU A 171 -2.36 6.42 12.81
N ASN A 172 -2.69 7.41 13.62
CA ASN A 172 -2.34 7.41 15.05
C ASN A 172 -3.16 6.41 15.88
N GLY A 173 -4.22 5.83 15.32
CA GLY A 173 -5.10 4.90 16.04
C GLY A 173 -6.04 5.59 17.03
N ASP A 174 -6.19 6.92 16.94
CA ASP A 174 -7.04 7.73 17.84
C ASP A 174 -8.50 7.27 17.80
N VAL A 175 -8.90 6.69 16.67
CA VAL A 175 -10.24 6.20 16.37
C VAL A 175 -10.55 4.87 17.07
N HIS A 176 -9.59 3.95 17.14
CA HIS A 176 -9.78 2.64 17.76
C HIS A 176 -9.97 2.72 19.27
N LYS A 177 -9.38 3.73 19.92
CA LYS A 177 -9.63 4.06 21.33
C LYS A 177 -11.13 4.29 21.62
N THR A 178 -11.88 4.71 20.61
CA THR A 178 -13.24 5.22 20.79
C THR A 178 -14.32 4.22 20.41
N ALA A 179 -14.12 3.32 19.44
CA ALA A 179 -15.17 2.42 18.94
C ALA A 179 -15.39 1.15 19.78
N THR A 180 -14.34 0.61 20.40
CA THR A 180 -14.41 -0.69 21.13
C THR A 180 -14.11 -0.56 22.63
N GLY A 181 -13.77 0.65 23.11
CA GLY A 181 -13.29 0.87 24.47
C GLY A 181 -11.94 0.19 24.79
N GLN A 182 -11.38 -0.57 23.85
CA GLN A 182 -10.12 -1.27 23.97
C GLN A 182 -9.05 -0.69 23.06
N TYR A 183 -7.83 -0.68 23.57
CA TYR A 183 -6.66 -0.17 22.88
C TYR A 183 -6.18 -1.14 21.80
N TYR A 184 -6.81 -1.13 20.62
CA TYR A 184 -6.24 -1.80 19.45
C TYR A 184 -5.10 -0.94 18.86
N ARG A 185 -3.98 -0.86 19.59
CA ARG A 185 -2.70 -0.41 19.01
C ARG A 185 -2.15 -1.55 18.15
N GLY A 186 -1.77 -1.21 16.92
CA GLY A 186 -0.98 -2.11 16.11
C GLY A 186 -1.74 -3.17 15.29
N LYS A 187 -2.86 -2.83 14.67
CA LYS A 187 -3.38 -3.54 13.49
C LYS A 187 -3.86 -2.51 12.46
N GLY A 188 -3.96 -2.89 11.19
CA GLY A 188 -4.36 -1.99 10.10
C GLY A 188 -3.35 -0.89 9.82
N LEU A 189 -3.86 0.27 9.39
CA LEU A 189 -3.07 1.48 9.11
C LEU A 189 -2.19 1.96 10.30
N PRO A 190 -2.67 1.93 11.57
CA PRO A 190 -1.80 2.17 12.71
C PRO A 190 -0.60 1.23 12.77
N GLY A 191 -0.78 -0.05 12.41
CA GLY A 191 0.31 -1.02 12.38
C GLY A 191 1.37 -0.71 11.32
N VAL A 192 0.96 -0.16 10.17
CA VAL A 192 1.85 0.35 9.12
C VAL A 192 2.62 1.57 9.64
N PHE A 193 1.93 2.53 10.27
CA PHE A 193 2.59 3.72 10.81
C PHE A 193 3.53 3.40 11.97
N ASP A 194 3.17 2.47 12.86
CA ASP A 194 4.01 1.97 13.94
C ASP A 194 5.30 1.34 13.40
N ALA A 195 5.25 0.63 12.26
CA ALA A 195 6.45 0.08 11.62
C ALA A 195 7.41 1.20 11.18
N CYS A 196 6.88 2.32 10.69
CA CYS A 196 7.68 3.51 10.37
C CYS A 196 8.24 4.18 11.64
N LYS A 197 7.40 4.43 12.66
CA LYS A 197 7.83 5.07 13.92
C LYS A 197 8.89 4.25 14.67
N SER A 198 8.81 2.93 14.60
CA SER A 198 9.77 2.01 15.22
C SER A 198 10.99 1.70 14.35
N ASN A 199 11.23 2.49 13.30
CA ASN A 199 12.36 2.36 12.39
C ASN A 199 12.46 0.97 11.72
N LYS A 200 11.35 0.26 11.55
CA LYS A 200 11.33 -1.03 10.83
C LYS A 200 11.15 -0.85 9.32
N ILE A 201 10.65 0.31 8.90
CA ILE A 201 10.63 0.82 7.52
C ILE A 201 10.92 2.33 7.56
N SER A 202 11.29 2.92 6.43
CA SER A 202 11.58 4.35 6.28
C SER A 202 10.66 5.01 5.24
N ASN A 203 10.61 6.35 5.23
CA ASN A 203 10.02 7.15 4.15
C ASN A 203 8.59 6.72 3.75
N LEU A 204 7.71 6.57 4.76
CA LEU A 204 6.33 6.15 4.55
C LEU A 204 5.47 7.30 4.02
N VAL A 205 4.89 7.12 2.83
CA VAL A 205 3.91 8.03 2.23
C VAL A 205 2.63 7.28 1.91
N ILE A 206 1.48 7.83 2.28
CA ILE A 206 0.15 7.26 2.00
C ILE A 206 -0.69 8.31 1.28
N ILE A 207 -1.28 7.93 0.15
CA ILE A 207 -2.23 8.75 -0.60
C ILE A 207 -3.54 7.98 -0.72
N SER A 208 -4.65 8.60 -0.35
CA SER A 208 -5.97 8.01 -0.51
C SER A 208 -7.02 9.10 -0.63
N ASN A 209 -7.99 8.90 -1.53
CA ASN A 209 -8.99 9.92 -1.82
C ASN A 209 -8.29 11.25 -2.17
N ASN A 210 -8.60 12.35 -1.50
CA ASN A 210 -7.95 13.65 -1.69
C ASN A 210 -7.01 14.01 -0.51
N ALA A 211 -6.37 13.02 0.11
CA ALA A 211 -5.45 13.23 1.22
C ALA A 211 -4.09 12.56 0.96
N ILE A 212 -3.02 13.22 1.39
CA ILE A 212 -1.67 12.67 1.48
C ILE A 212 -1.16 12.75 2.92
N ALA A 213 -0.48 11.69 3.36
CA ALA A 213 0.28 11.63 4.59
C ALA A 213 1.73 11.27 4.26
N ASP A 214 2.64 12.23 4.40
CA ASP A 214 4.07 11.99 4.49
C ASP A 214 4.40 11.78 5.97
N CYS A 215 4.38 10.52 6.37
CA CYS A 215 4.51 10.09 7.76
C CYS A 215 5.91 10.36 8.32
N THR A 216 6.93 10.39 7.44
CA THR A 216 8.32 10.63 7.84
C THR A 216 8.56 12.10 8.15
N ASN A 217 8.00 13.01 7.35
CA ASN A 217 8.10 14.45 7.58
C ASN A 217 6.95 15.02 8.43
N ASN A 218 6.03 14.17 8.92
CA ASN A 218 4.85 14.56 9.67
C ASN A 218 3.98 15.59 8.93
N LYS A 219 3.89 15.49 7.59
CA LYS A 219 3.09 16.38 6.74
C LYS A 219 1.82 15.69 6.28
N TYR A 220 0.69 16.39 6.42
CA TYR A 220 -0.63 15.88 6.05
C TYR A 220 -1.35 16.97 5.30
N GLU A 221 -1.66 16.72 4.03
CA GLU A 221 -2.14 17.74 3.12
C GLU A 221 -3.33 17.25 2.31
N SER A 222 -4.20 18.18 1.93
CA SER A 222 -5.29 17.90 1.01
C SER A 222 -4.79 18.04 -0.42
N LEU A 223 -5.20 17.11 -1.28
CA LEU A 223 -4.87 17.11 -2.69
C LEU A 223 -6.02 17.72 -3.50
N ASN A 224 -5.69 18.51 -4.51
CA ASN A 224 -6.68 19.08 -5.43
C ASN A 224 -7.39 18.00 -6.26
N ASN A 225 -6.70 16.89 -6.53
CA ASN A 225 -7.21 15.75 -7.28
C ASN A 225 -7.37 14.54 -6.36
N LYS A 226 -8.42 13.76 -6.59
CA LYS A 226 -8.70 12.53 -5.84
C LYS A 226 -8.09 11.29 -6.51
N LEU A 227 -7.51 10.41 -5.72
CA LEU A 227 -7.23 9.02 -6.06
C LEU A 227 -8.39 8.14 -5.59
N ASN A 228 -9.06 7.44 -6.51
CA ASN A 228 -9.99 6.37 -6.14
C ASN A 228 -9.17 5.10 -5.88
N GLY A 229 -8.85 4.87 -4.61
CA GLY A 229 -8.00 3.78 -4.15
C GLY A 229 -7.02 4.25 -3.08
N THR A 230 -6.05 3.40 -2.77
CA THR A 230 -4.96 3.71 -1.84
C THR A 230 -3.63 3.49 -2.54
N PHE A 231 -2.73 4.46 -2.43
CA PHE A 231 -1.33 4.33 -2.78
C PHE A 231 -0.48 4.44 -1.53
N VAL A 232 0.48 3.54 -1.37
CA VAL A 232 1.39 3.50 -0.22
C VAL A 232 2.81 3.30 -0.72
N TYR A 233 3.72 4.15 -0.28
CA TYR A 233 5.14 4.08 -0.57
C TYR A 233 5.93 3.95 0.73
N TRP A 234 6.98 3.15 0.73
CA TRP A 234 7.92 3.04 1.84
C TRP A 234 9.29 2.53 1.36
N GLU A 235 10.28 2.61 2.22
CA GLU A 235 11.64 2.16 1.94
C GLU A 235 12.16 1.21 3.02
N LEU A 236 13.14 0.39 2.65
CA LEU A 236 13.99 -0.37 3.55
C LEU A 236 15.45 -0.10 3.22
N ASN A 237 16.26 0.17 4.24
CA ASN A 237 17.70 0.38 4.10
C ASN A 237 18.46 -0.27 5.27
N ALA A 238 19.79 -0.18 5.24
CA ALA A 238 20.67 -0.84 6.20
C ALA A 238 20.45 -0.41 7.67
N ASN A 239 19.88 0.78 7.90
CA ASN A 239 19.65 1.35 9.23
C ASN A 239 18.31 0.92 9.84
N ASN A 240 17.46 0.19 9.11
CA ASN A 240 16.18 -0.27 9.63
C ASN A 240 16.33 -1.49 10.54
N VAL A 241 15.48 -1.56 11.56
CA VAL A 241 15.44 -2.65 12.55
C VAL A 241 15.10 -3.98 11.86
N ASN A 242 15.94 -4.98 12.12
CA ASN A 242 15.86 -6.32 11.55
C ASN A 242 16.34 -7.35 12.59
N ILE A 243 16.10 -8.63 12.32
CA ILE A 243 16.56 -9.75 13.16
C ILE A 243 17.41 -10.65 12.26
N LYS A 244 18.61 -10.99 12.74
CA LYS A 244 19.51 -11.93 12.09
C LYS A 244 19.02 -13.36 12.28
#